data_AF-A0A895YPX7-F1
#
_entry.id   AF-A0A895YPX7-F1
#
_cell.length_a   1.000
_cell.length_b   1.000
_cell.length_c   1.000
_cell.angle_alpha   90.00
_cell.angle_beta   90.00
_cell.angle_gamma   90.00
#
_symmetry.space_group_name_H-M   'P 1'
#
loop_
_entity.id
_entity.type
_entity.pdbx_description
1 polymer ?
#
loop_
_entity_poly.entity_id
_entity_poly.type
_entity_poly.pdbx_seq_one_letter_code
_entity_poly.pdbx_strand_id
1 'polypeptide(L)' 'MRRLELPSTSEALREGLRLLVREAAEISAAEEIQSFYGGRPAPLPDGVAEATEEELAAADAAQW' A
#
# COMPACT_ATOMS: atom_id res chain seq x y z
N MET A 1 3.90 -4.67 -14.91
CA MET A 1 2.61 -5.40 -15.00
C MET A 1 2.81 -6.81 -14.48
N ARG A 2 2.17 -7.16 -13.36
CA ARG A 2 2.20 -8.53 -12.81
C ARG A 2 1.37 -9.44 -13.71
N ARG A 3 1.95 -10.54 -14.20
CA ARG A 3 1.16 -11.56 -14.92
C ARG A 3 0.38 -12.38 -13.90
N LEU A 4 -0.93 -12.44 -14.08
CA LEU A 4 -1.80 -13.35 -13.35
C LEU A 4 -1.76 -14.66 -14.12
N GLU A 5 -1.02 -15.66 -13.64
CA GLU A 5 -0.87 -16.98 -14.26
C GLU A 5 -2.17 -17.80 -14.13
N LEU A 6 -3.26 -17.28 -14.69
CA LEU A 6 -4.60 -17.83 -14.53
C LEU A 6 -5.02 -18.65 -15.76
N PRO A 7 -5.71 -19.79 -15.55
CA PRO A 7 -5.98 -20.79 -16.59
C PRO A 7 -7.02 -20.35 -17.62
N SER A 8 -7.76 -19.26 -17.39
CA SER A 8 -8.73 -18.75 -18.34
C SER A 8 -8.84 -17.22 -18.33
N THR A 9 -9.32 -16.66 -19.46
CA THR A 9 -9.60 -15.23 -19.59
C THR A 9 -10.65 -14.74 -18.58
N SER A 10 -11.66 -15.55 -18.28
CA SER A 10 -12.71 -15.19 -17.31
C SER A 10 -12.17 -15.10 -15.88
N GLU A 11 -11.24 -15.98 -15.52
CA GLU A 11 -10.56 -15.91 -14.22
C GLU A 11 -9.61 -14.72 -14.15
N ALA A 12 -8.84 -14.47 -15.21
CA ALA A 12 -8.00 -13.29 -15.30
C ALA A 12 -8.80 -11.99 -15.17
N LEU A 13 -9.99 -11.92 -15.79
CA LEU A 13 -10.87 -10.76 -15.68
C LEU A 13 -11.41 -10.59 -14.25
N ARG A 14 -11.88 -11.66 -13.60
CA ARG A 14 -12.37 -11.59 -12.21
C ARG A 14 -11.27 -11.14 -11.24
N GLU A 15 -10.07 -11.72 -11.36
CA GLU A 15 -8.97 -11.33 -10.49
C GLU A 15 -8.48 -9.91 -10.79
N GLY A 16 -8.46 -9.51 -12.07
CA GLY A 16 -8.17 -8.14 -12.46
C GLY A 16 -9.14 -7.13 -11.83
N LEU A 17 -10.45 -7.41 -11.87
CA LEU A 17 -11.46 -6.57 -11.21
C LEU A 17 -11.28 -6.54 -9.69
N ARG A 18 -10.99 -7.68 -9.07
CA ARG A 18 -10.76 -7.76 -7.61
C ARG A 18 -9.55 -6.91 -7.19
N LEU A 19 -8.45 -7.01 -7.93
CA LEU A 19 -7.24 -6.23 -7.67
C LEU A 19 -7.47 -4.74 -7.89
N LEU A 20 -8.19 -4.37 -8.96
CA LEU A 20 -8.53 -2.97 -9.24
C LEU A 20 -9.36 -2.35 -8.11
N VAL A 21 -10.39 -3.05 -7.63
CA VAL A 21 -11.22 -2.59 -6.50
C VAL A 21 -10.38 -2.44 -5.23
N ARG A 22 -9.47 -3.39 -4.98
CA ARG A 22 -8.56 -3.31 -3.84
C ARG A 22 -7.65 -2.09 -3.93
N GLU A 23 -7.03 -1.85 -5.08
CA GLU A 23 -6.14 -0.71 -5.29
C GLU A 23 -6.90 0.62 -5.14
N ALA A 24 -8.12 0.71 -5.69
CA ALA A 24 -8.97 1.89 -5.50
C ALA A 24 -9.26 2.16 -4.02
N ALA A 25 -9.54 1.12 -3.22
CA ALA A 25 -9.76 1.26 -1.79
C ALA A 25 -8.49 1.69 -1.04
N GLU A 26 -7.32 1.16 -1.42
CA GLU A 26 -6.02 1.55 -0.85
C GLU A 26 -5.70 3.02 -1.16
N ILE A 27 -5.97 3.49 -2.38
CA ILE A 27 -5.80 4.90 -2.76
C ILE A 27 -6.75 5.81 -1.96
N SER A 28 -8.04 5.47 -1.89
CA SER A 28 -9.00 6.27 -1.11
C SER A 28 -8.60 6.36 0.36
N ALA A 29 -8.13 5.27 0.97
CA ALA A 29 -7.63 5.30 2.34
C ALA A 29 -6.40 6.21 2.50
N ALA A 30 -5.47 6.18 1.54
CA ALA A 30 -4.30 7.06 1.56
C ALA A 30 -4.69 8.54 1.45
N GLU A 31 -5.65 8.87 0.59
CA GLU A 31 -6.20 10.23 0.45
C GLU A 31 -6.89 10.70 1.74
N GLU A 32 -7.66 9.82 2.40
CA GLU A 32 -8.30 10.11 3.69
C GLU A 32 -7.26 10.41 4.79
N ILE A 33 -6.21 9.59 4.89
CA ILE A 33 -5.11 9.81 5.84
C ILE A 33 -4.42 11.15 5.56
N GLN A 34 -4.11 11.42 4.28
CA GLN A 34 -3.47 12.68 3.88
C GLN A 34 -4.34 13.89 4.22
N SER A 35 -5.66 13.79 3.96
CA SER A 35 -6.63 14.84 4.29
C SER A 35 -6.70 15.07 5.80
N PHE A 36 -6.77 14.00 6.59
CA PHE A 36 -6.84 14.06 8.06
C PHE A 36 -5.63 14.77 8.67
N TYR A 37 -4.42 14.48 8.18
CA TYR A 37 -3.19 15.13 8.68
C TYR A 37 -2.86 16.47 7.97
N GLY A 38 -3.68 16.90 7.01
CA GLY A 38 -3.48 18.13 6.26
C GLY A 38 -2.21 18.12 5.42
N GLY A 39 -1.89 16.96 4.82
CA GLY A 39 -0.69 16.77 3.99
C GLY A 39 0.63 16.66 4.77
N ARG A 40 0.58 16.68 6.11
CA ARG A 40 1.77 16.45 6.96
C ARG A 40 1.88 14.96 7.32
N PRO A 41 3.10 14.48 7.60
CA PRO A 41 3.28 13.15 8.19
C PRO A 41 2.50 13.02 9.51
N ALA A 42 2.06 11.79 9.80
CA ALA A 42 1.52 11.47 11.12
C ALA A 42 2.59 11.72 12.20
N PRO A 43 2.24 12.32 13.34
CA PRO A 43 3.20 12.56 14.41
C PRO A 43 3.68 11.24 15.00
N LEU A 44 4.95 11.20 15.39
CA LEU A 44 5.51 10.07 16.12
C LEU A 44 5.06 10.09 17.59
N PRO A 45 4.89 8.92 18.23
CA PRO A 45 4.71 8.85 19.67
C PRO A 45 5.91 9.42 20.43
N ASP A 46 5.67 9.87 21.67
CA ASP A 46 6.72 10.45 22.51
C ASP A 46 7.89 9.47 22.72
N GLY A 47 9.11 9.99 22.55
CA GLY A 47 10.35 9.22 22.72
C GLY A 47 10.70 8.29 21.57
N VAL A 48 9.90 8.27 20.49
CA VAL A 48 10.21 7.51 19.27
C VAL A 48 10.99 8.39 18.29
N ALA A 49 12.17 7.93 17.90
CA ALA A 49 12.96 8.59 16.86
C ALA A 49 12.40 8.29 15.47
N GLU A 50 12.61 9.21 14.53
CA GLU A 50 12.32 8.94 13.11
C GLU A 50 13.16 7.77 12.61
N ALA A 51 12.53 6.89 11.83
CA ALA A 51 13.23 5.80 11.17
C ALA A 51 14.17 6.39 10.11
N THR A 52 15.37 5.85 10.05
CA THR A 52 16.33 6.16 8.99
C THR A 52 15.88 5.53 7.67
N GLU A 53 16.35 6.08 6.55
CA GLU A 53 16.07 5.54 5.21
C GLU A 53 16.53 4.08 5.08
N GLU A 54 17.64 3.73 5.73
CA GLU A 54 18.20 2.37 5.74
C GLU A 54 17.30 1.39 6.52
N GLU A 55 16.71 1.83 7.64
CA GLU A 55 15.75 1.04 8.40
C GLU A 55 14.43 0.85 7.63
N LEU A 56 13.96 1.89 6.94
CA LEU A 56 12.78 1.80 6.08
C LEU A 56 12.99 0.83 4.91
N ALA A 57 14.12 0.95 4.22
CA ALA A 57 14.46 0.03 3.13
C ALA A 57 14.61 -1.42 3.61
N ALA A 58 15.16 -1.64 4.81
CA ALA A 58 15.25 -2.97 5.41
C ALA A 58 13.86 -3.54 5.76
N ALA A 59 12.94 -2.70 6.25
CA ALA A 59 11.56 -3.10 6.54
C ALA A 59 10.78 -3.47 5.27
N ASP A 60 10.93 -2.71 4.19
CA ASP A 60 10.30 -3.01 2.89
C ASP A 60 10.84 -4.29 2.26
N ALA A 61 12.12 -4.59 2.47
CA ALA A 61 12.76 -5.81 1.99
C ALA A 61 12.41 -7.05 2.84
N ALA A 62 11.90 -6.86 4.06
CA ALA A 62 11.53 -7.96 4.92
C ALA A 62 10.29 -8.68 4.35
N GLN A 63 10.43 -9.97 4.07
CA GLN A 63 9.30 -10.84 3.72
C GLN A 63 8.65 -11.33 5.01
N TRP A 64 7.35 -11.05 5.17
CA TRP A 64 6.51 -11.52 6.28
C TRP A 64 5.70 -12.74 5.86
#